data_AF-A0A9P6UGF0-F1
#
_entry.id   AF-A0A9P6UGF0-F1
#
_cell.length_a   1.000
_cell.length_b   1.000
_cell.length_c   1.000
_cell.angle_alpha   90.00
_cell.angle_beta   90.00
_cell.angle_gamma   90.00
#
_symmetry.space_group_name_H-M   'P 1'
#
loop_
_entity.id
_entity.type
_entity.pdbx_description
1 polymer ?
#
loop_
_entity_poly.entity_id
_entity_poly.type
_entity_poly.pdbx_seq_one_letter_code
_entity_poly.pdbx_strand_id
1 'polypeptide(L)'
;MKLHLELQLPQGTLPIYKPFESGQDVELDAHGTFQCKYLFYFPEEGDYPHYPAHVSDYDDIVAYASPSVLKVRALEPGHLQSTVDTTTWNYVLSRGSHDDVLKKLANDPLEGLLVELLIPRLYRDRELFTKVTNILRNRYEYIDRIWSVSLVLSGEAGKDQRMQLVGEYVANQAIAQK
;
A
#
# COMPACT_ATOMS: atom_id res chain seq x y z
N MET A 1 1.67 -29.34 22.85
CA MET A 1 0.23 -29.69 22.94
C MET A 1 -0.30 -29.76 21.51
N LYS A 2 -0.98 -30.85 21.14
CA LYS A 2 -1.60 -30.97 19.81
C LYS A 2 -3.02 -30.45 19.88
N LEU A 3 -3.36 -29.59 18.93
CA LEU A 3 -4.69 -29.00 18.79
C LEU A 3 -5.13 -29.15 17.34
N HIS A 4 -6.43 -29.29 17.13
CA HIS A 4 -7.05 -29.22 15.82
C HIS A 4 -7.69 -27.84 15.65
N LEU A 5 -7.35 -27.16 14.56
CA LEU A 5 -7.91 -25.86 14.20
C LEU A 5 -8.85 -26.03 13.01
N GLU A 6 -10.12 -25.72 13.21
CA GLU A 6 -11.12 -25.65 12.14
C GLU A 6 -11.42 -24.19 11.77
N LEU A 7 -11.36 -23.92 10.47
CA LEU A 7 -11.60 -22.62 9.86
C LEU A 7 -12.53 -22.79 8.66
N GLN A 8 -13.38 -21.80 8.41
CA GLN A 8 -14.20 -21.76 7.20
C GLN A 8 -14.12 -20.38 6.56
N LEU A 9 -14.13 -20.34 5.23
CA LEU A 9 -14.34 -19.09 4.53
C LEU A 9 -15.77 -18.60 4.74
N PRO A 10 -16.01 -17.28 4.79
CA PRO A 10 -17.36 -16.75 4.79
C PRO A 10 -18.16 -17.28 3.60
N GLN A 11 -19.40 -17.67 3.85
CA GLN A 11 -20.24 -18.35 2.87
C GLN A 11 -20.43 -17.50 1.61
N GLY A 12 -20.06 -18.02 0.44
CA GLY A 12 -20.17 -17.31 -0.83
C GLY A 12 -18.91 -16.55 -1.26
N THR A 13 -17.84 -16.57 -0.46
CA THR A 13 -16.54 -16.00 -0.84
C THR A 13 -15.70 -16.96 -1.67
N LEU A 14 -14.71 -16.41 -2.37
CA LEU A 14 -13.78 -17.17 -3.20
C LEU A 14 -12.35 -17.10 -2.62
N PRO A 15 -11.63 -18.22 -2.46
CA PRO A 15 -10.23 -18.21 -2.03
C PRO A 15 -9.32 -17.59 -3.10
N ILE A 16 -8.34 -16.79 -2.67
CA ILE A 16 -7.43 -16.09 -3.62
C ILE A 16 -6.27 -17.00 -4.07
N TYR A 17 -5.76 -17.87 -3.19
CA TYR A 17 -4.66 -18.78 -3.50
C TYR A 17 -4.83 -20.13 -2.82
N LYS A 18 -4.63 -21.22 -3.59
CA LYS A 18 -4.74 -22.64 -3.18
C LYS A 18 -6.16 -23.07 -2.75
N PRO A 19 -6.49 -24.38 -2.79
CA PRO A 19 -7.66 -24.87 -2.08
C PRO A 19 -7.54 -24.47 -0.61
N PHE A 20 -8.57 -23.82 -0.09
CA PHE A 20 -8.64 -23.49 1.33
C PHE A 20 -8.86 -24.80 2.11
N GLU A 21 -7.93 -25.09 3.01
CA GLU A 21 -8.04 -26.23 3.92
C GLU A 21 -8.81 -25.78 5.16
N SER A 22 -10.00 -26.37 5.36
CA SER A 22 -10.88 -26.00 6.47
C SER A 22 -10.43 -26.53 7.83
N GLY A 23 -9.40 -27.38 7.88
CA GLY A 23 -8.92 -28.00 9.11
C GLY A 23 -7.43 -28.26 9.05
N GLN A 24 -6.72 -27.98 10.13
CA GLN A 24 -5.29 -28.29 10.26
C GLN A 24 -4.92 -28.67 11.70
N ASP A 25 -4.00 -29.61 11.83
CA ASP A 25 -3.40 -29.96 13.11
C ASP A 25 -2.25 -29.00 13.42
N VAL A 26 -2.25 -28.47 14.64
CA VAL A 26 -1.24 -27.52 15.13
C VAL A 26 -0.60 -28.09 16.38
N GLU A 27 0.73 -28.15 16.40
CA GLU A 27 1.49 -28.45 17.60
C GLU A 27 1.99 -27.14 18.22
N LEU A 28 1.50 -26.83 19.42
CA LEU A 28 1.91 -25.67 20.20
C LEU A 28 2.95 -26.04 21.26
N ASP A 29 4.07 -25.33 21.26
CA ASP A 29 5.06 -25.38 22.33
C ASP A 29 4.57 -24.68 23.60
N ALA A 30 5.23 -24.95 24.73
CA ALA A 30 4.94 -24.25 25.99
C ALA A 30 5.17 -22.74 25.82
N HIS A 31 4.16 -21.93 26.14
CA HIS A 31 4.12 -20.48 25.88
C HIS A 31 4.27 -20.07 24.40
N GLY A 32 4.06 -21.01 23.47
CA GLY A 32 4.05 -20.73 22.03
C GLY A 32 2.78 -20.01 21.58
N THR A 33 2.90 -19.17 20.55
CA THR A 33 1.76 -18.54 19.87
C THR A 33 1.74 -19.00 18.42
N PHE A 34 0.59 -19.45 17.95
CA PHE A 34 0.37 -19.82 16.55
C PHE A 34 -0.63 -18.86 15.90
N GLN A 35 -0.39 -18.48 14.64
CA GLN A 35 -1.27 -17.61 13.86
C GLN A 35 -1.47 -18.19 12.47
N CYS A 36 -2.73 -18.33 12.05
CA CYS A 36 -3.11 -18.70 10.69
C CYS A 36 -3.71 -17.50 9.95
N LYS A 37 -3.34 -17.32 8.68
CA LYS A 37 -3.86 -16.26 7.80
C LYS A 37 -4.41 -16.89 6.54
N TYR A 38 -5.62 -16.49 6.16
CA TYR A 38 -6.27 -16.92 4.93
C TYR A 38 -6.81 -15.70 4.18
N LEU A 39 -6.89 -15.84 2.86
CA LEU A 39 -7.18 -14.75 1.94
C LEU A 39 -8.35 -15.15 1.05
N PHE A 40 -9.38 -14.31 1.01
CA PHE A 40 -10.57 -14.53 0.22
C PHE A 40 -11.07 -13.21 -0.37
N TYR A 41 -11.92 -13.33 -1.39
CA TYR A 41 -12.55 -12.22 -2.09
C TYR A 41 -14.08 -12.39 -2.09
N PHE A 42 -14.80 -11.25 -2.05
CA PHE A 42 -16.25 -11.20 -2.14
C PHE A 42 -16.67 -10.96 -3.60
N PRO A 43 -17.35 -11.91 -4.26
CA PRO A 43 -17.71 -11.76 -5.67
C PRO A 43 -18.75 -10.66 -5.91
N GLU A 44 -19.71 -10.51 -4.98
CA GLU A 44 -20.85 -9.61 -5.12
C GLU A 44 -21.20 -8.92 -3.79
N GLU A 45 -22.13 -7.97 -3.82
CA GLU A 45 -22.68 -7.36 -2.62
C GLU A 45 -23.61 -8.32 -1.90
N GLY A 46 -23.64 -8.27 -0.57
CA GLY A 46 -24.47 -9.16 0.22
C GLY A 46 -24.04 -9.30 1.66
N ASP A 47 -24.76 -10.16 2.37
CA ASP A 47 -24.41 -10.59 3.71
C ASP A 47 -23.75 -11.96 3.63
N TYR A 48 -22.53 -12.05 4.16
CA TYR A 48 -21.70 -13.24 4.12
C TYR A 48 -21.54 -13.77 5.55
N PRO A 49 -22.38 -14.73 6.00
CA PRO A 49 -22.20 -15.39 7.28
C PRO A 49 -20.83 -16.06 7.36
N HIS A 50 -20.11 -15.80 8.44
CA HIS A 50 -18.80 -16.36 8.70
C HIS A 50 -18.89 -17.27 9.91
N TYR A 51 -18.75 -18.58 9.64
CA TYR A 51 -18.65 -19.57 10.70
C TYR A 51 -17.34 -19.37 11.46
N PRO A 52 -17.37 -19.28 12.79
CA PRO A 52 -16.18 -18.89 13.54
C PRO A 52 -15.11 -19.98 13.53
N ALA A 53 -13.87 -19.55 13.79
CA ALA A 53 -12.76 -20.45 14.05
C ALA A 53 -13.02 -21.26 15.33
N HIS A 54 -12.77 -22.56 15.29
CA HIS A 54 -12.84 -23.47 16.44
C HIS A 54 -11.50 -24.14 16.66
N VAL A 55 -11.15 -24.31 17.92
CA VAL A 55 -9.96 -25.04 18.36
C VAL A 55 -10.42 -26.16 19.27
N SER A 56 -10.04 -27.39 18.95
CA SER A 56 -10.31 -28.58 19.78
C SER A 56 -9.02 -29.33 20.10
N ASP A 57 -9.05 -30.16 21.13
CA ASP A 57 -7.99 -31.12 21.45
C ASP A 57 -8.37 -32.56 21.04
N TYR A 58 -9.17 -32.66 19.96
CA TYR A 58 -9.82 -33.87 19.43
C TYR A 58 -10.96 -34.45 20.27
N ASP A 59 -10.89 -34.34 21.59
CA ASP A 59 -11.94 -34.81 22.49
C ASP A 59 -12.95 -33.70 22.81
N ASP A 60 -12.48 -32.48 23.08
CA ASP A 60 -13.30 -31.34 23.48
C ASP A 60 -12.97 -30.05 22.70
N ILE A 61 -13.94 -29.13 22.63
CA ILE A 61 -13.72 -27.78 22.10
C ILE A 61 -13.04 -26.94 23.18
N VAL A 62 -11.81 -26.52 22.91
CA VAL A 62 -10.99 -25.70 23.81
C VAL A 62 -11.40 -24.24 23.74
N ALA A 63 -11.64 -23.72 22.53
CA ALA A 63 -12.01 -22.32 22.32
C ALA A 63 -12.68 -22.13 20.95
N TYR A 64 -13.49 -21.08 20.83
CA TYR A 64 -14.10 -20.68 19.57
C TYR A 64 -14.29 -19.16 19.49
N ALA A 65 -14.30 -18.63 18.28
CA ALA A 65 -14.59 -17.22 18.04
C ALA A 65 -16.12 -16.96 18.01
N SER A 66 -16.54 -15.71 18.20
CA SER A 66 -17.95 -15.36 18.02
C SER A 66 -18.35 -15.42 16.54
N PRO A 67 -19.52 -16.00 16.20
CA PRO A 67 -20.06 -15.93 14.85
C PRO A 67 -20.22 -14.48 14.40
N SER A 68 -19.99 -14.21 13.12
CA SER A 68 -20.12 -12.87 12.57
C SER A 68 -20.69 -12.90 11.16
N VAL A 69 -21.25 -11.77 10.71
CA VAL A 69 -21.74 -11.60 9.33
C VAL A 69 -20.96 -10.45 8.73
N LEU A 70 -20.24 -10.73 7.64
CA LEU A 70 -19.51 -9.72 6.89
C LEU A 70 -20.48 -9.08 5.89
N LYS A 71 -20.75 -7.79 6.07
CA LYS A 71 -21.70 -7.03 5.24
C LYS A 71 -20.95 -6.31 4.14
N VAL A 72 -21.13 -6.76 2.90
CA VAL A 72 -20.62 -6.12 1.70
C VAL A 72 -21.75 -5.35 1.07
N ARG A 73 -21.54 -4.07 0.77
CA ARG A 73 -22.56 -3.17 0.21
C ARG A 73 -21.99 -2.43 -0.97
N ALA A 74 -22.86 -2.02 -1.90
CA ALA A 74 -22.54 -1.05 -2.91
C ALA A 74 -21.87 0.14 -2.26
N LEU A 75 -20.89 0.69 -2.98
CA LEU A 75 -20.44 2.04 -2.73
C LEU A 75 -21.65 2.94 -2.96
N GLU A 76 -22.34 3.36 -1.88
CA GLU A 76 -23.31 4.43 -2.02
C GLU A 76 -22.59 5.65 -2.61
N PRO A 77 -23.21 6.44 -3.50
CA PRO A 77 -22.69 7.72 -3.93
C PRO A 77 -22.63 8.69 -2.73
N GLY A 78 -21.56 8.55 -1.93
CA GLY A 78 -21.39 9.15 -0.61
C GLY A 78 -20.49 8.33 0.32
N HIS A 79 -20.46 6.99 0.17
CA HIS A 79 -19.62 6.07 0.96
C HIS A 79 -18.16 5.98 0.47
N LEU A 80 -17.78 6.79 -0.52
CA LEU A 80 -16.39 7.18 -0.76
C LEU A 80 -15.86 8.14 0.33
N GLN A 81 -16.68 8.56 1.30
CA GLN A 81 -16.34 9.61 2.26
C GLN A 81 -16.76 9.27 3.69
N SER A 82 -16.36 8.11 4.21
CA SER A 82 -15.86 8.12 5.60
C SER A 82 -14.52 8.86 5.57
N THR A 83 -14.58 10.18 5.40
CA THR A 83 -13.48 11.13 5.17
C THR A 83 -12.38 10.57 4.28
N VAL A 84 -12.41 10.80 2.96
CA VAL A 84 -11.15 10.70 2.21
C VAL A 84 -10.17 11.61 2.92
N ASP A 85 -9.17 11.02 3.58
CA ASP A 85 -8.14 11.77 4.27
C ASP A 85 -7.36 12.53 3.20
N THR A 86 -7.82 13.74 2.92
CA THR A 86 -7.18 14.70 2.02
C THR A 86 -5.77 15.05 2.50
N THR A 87 -5.46 14.70 3.74
CA THR A 87 -4.18 14.80 4.42
C THR A 87 -3.25 13.62 4.13
N THR A 88 -3.65 12.54 3.47
CA THR A 88 -2.71 11.44 3.16
C THR A 88 -1.81 11.81 1.98
N TRP A 89 -0.53 11.46 2.05
CA TRP A 89 0.42 11.68 0.94
C TRP A 89 -0.07 11.11 -0.40
N ASN A 90 -0.58 9.88 -0.39
CA ASN A 90 -1.12 9.23 -1.59
C ASN A 90 -2.30 10.00 -2.20
N TYR A 91 -3.12 10.66 -1.38
CA TYR A 91 -4.21 11.49 -1.87
C TYR A 91 -3.67 12.76 -2.54
N VAL A 92 -2.75 13.46 -1.89
CA VAL A 92 -2.14 14.68 -2.45
C VAL A 92 -1.37 14.38 -3.73
N LEU A 93 -0.69 13.23 -3.82
CA LEU A 93 0.00 12.78 -5.04
C LEU A 93 -0.91 12.39 -6.19
N SER A 94 -2.11 11.89 -5.91
CA SER A 94 -3.03 11.45 -6.96
C SER A 94 -3.97 12.57 -7.40
N ARG A 95 -4.48 13.38 -6.46
CA ARG A 95 -5.53 14.37 -6.70
C ARG A 95 -5.20 15.79 -6.24
N GLY A 96 -4.12 15.99 -5.49
CA GLY A 96 -3.70 17.31 -5.01
C GLY A 96 -3.09 18.19 -6.08
N SER A 97 -3.23 19.50 -5.89
CA SER A 97 -2.61 20.54 -6.72
C SER A 97 -1.10 20.63 -6.44
N HIS A 98 -0.37 21.36 -7.29
CA HIS A 98 1.06 21.64 -7.06
C HIS A 98 1.31 22.36 -5.73
N ASP A 99 0.42 23.26 -5.32
CA ASP A 99 0.56 23.97 -4.05
C ASP A 99 0.33 23.07 -2.84
N ASP A 100 -0.58 22.09 -2.94
CA ASP A 100 -0.84 21.13 -1.87
C ASP A 100 0.39 20.22 -1.63
N VAL A 101 1.03 19.79 -2.72
CA VAL A 101 2.29 19.02 -2.68
C VAL A 101 3.38 19.83 -1.97
N LEU A 102 3.58 21.09 -2.38
CA LEU A 102 4.63 21.95 -1.83
C LEU A 102 4.39 22.26 -0.34
N LYS A 103 3.16 22.56 0.05
CA LYS A 103 2.79 22.80 1.47
C LYS A 103 3.06 21.56 2.32
N LYS A 104 2.68 20.39 1.82
CA LYS A 104 2.85 19.13 2.56
C LYS A 104 4.31 18.75 2.69
N LEU A 105 5.09 18.91 1.62
CA LEU A 105 6.54 18.70 1.65
C LEU A 105 7.28 19.69 2.56
N ALA A 106 6.73 20.90 2.78
CA ALA A 106 7.32 21.88 3.68
C ALA A 106 7.00 21.60 5.16
N ASN A 107 5.77 21.17 5.47
CA ASN A 107 5.26 21.12 6.84
C ASN A 107 5.35 19.74 7.50
N ASP A 108 5.27 18.64 6.74
CA ASP A 108 5.19 17.30 7.32
C ASP A 108 6.58 16.67 7.50
N PRO A 109 6.76 15.74 8.45
CA PRO A 109 7.94 14.89 8.50
C PRO A 109 8.12 14.14 7.17
N LEU A 110 9.35 14.13 6.64
CA LEU A 110 9.67 13.39 5.41
C LEU A 110 9.87 11.89 5.66
N GLU A 111 10.06 11.50 6.92
CA GLU A 111 10.19 10.10 7.33
C GLU A 111 8.88 9.35 7.05
N GLY A 112 8.93 8.38 6.12
CA GLY A 112 7.75 7.64 5.64
C GLY A 112 6.97 8.31 4.51
N LEU A 113 7.30 9.55 4.15
CA LEU A 113 6.78 10.21 2.96
C LEU A 113 7.54 9.65 1.75
N LEU A 114 6.93 8.79 0.93
CA LEU A 114 7.54 8.28 -0.30
C LEU A 114 7.63 9.42 -1.34
N VAL A 115 8.57 10.35 -1.14
CA VAL A 115 8.76 11.55 -1.98
C VAL A 115 9.08 11.18 -3.42
N GLU A 116 9.73 10.03 -3.63
CA GLU A 116 10.08 9.48 -4.95
C GLU A 116 8.87 9.31 -5.89
N LEU A 117 7.66 9.16 -5.34
CA LEU A 117 6.43 9.08 -6.14
C LEU A 117 6.13 10.39 -6.90
N LEU A 118 6.78 11.51 -6.56
CA LEU A 118 6.70 12.76 -7.32
C LEU A 118 7.46 12.73 -8.65
N ILE A 119 8.45 11.84 -8.81
CA ILE A 119 9.37 11.82 -9.94
C ILE A 119 8.65 11.92 -11.31
N PRO A 120 7.56 11.17 -11.59
CA PRO A 120 6.85 11.27 -12.86
C PRO A 120 6.24 12.66 -13.15
N ARG A 121 5.84 13.41 -12.10
CA ARG A 121 5.36 14.79 -12.23
C ARG A 121 6.53 15.75 -12.47
N LEU A 122 7.65 15.54 -11.77
CA LEU A 122 8.85 16.39 -11.86
C LEU A 122 9.53 16.33 -13.23
N TYR A 123 9.47 15.20 -13.94
CA TYR A 123 9.96 15.11 -15.31
C TYR A 123 9.24 16.04 -16.29
N ARG A 124 7.98 16.41 -16.01
CA ARG A 124 7.15 17.22 -16.91
C ARG A 124 7.12 18.69 -16.54
N ASP A 125 7.43 19.02 -15.28
CA ASP A 125 7.29 20.37 -14.74
C ASP A 125 8.59 20.82 -14.05
N ARG A 126 9.36 21.63 -14.79
CA ARG A 126 10.63 22.20 -14.34
C ARG A 126 10.47 23.23 -13.22
N GLU A 127 9.36 23.97 -13.22
CA GLU A 127 9.09 24.96 -12.17
C GLU A 127 8.78 24.26 -10.84
N LEU A 128 7.97 23.20 -10.89
CA LEU A 128 7.69 22.34 -9.74
C LEU A 128 8.97 21.72 -9.19
N PHE A 129 9.84 21.18 -10.05
CA PHE A 129 11.14 20.63 -9.65
C PHE A 129 12.01 21.64 -8.91
N THR A 130 12.07 22.88 -9.40
CA THR A 130 12.86 23.94 -8.76
C THR A 130 12.29 24.28 -7.38
N LYS A 131 10.97 24.35 -7.24
CA LYS A 131 10.31 24.60 -5.94
C LYS A 131 10.52 23.45 -4.95
N VAL A 132 10.36 22.20 -5.38
CA VAL A 132 10.56 21.00 -4.55
C VAL A 132 12.00 20.90 -4.05
N THR A 133 12.99 21.06 -4.95
CA THR A 133 14.42 21.00 -4.58
C THR A 133 14.82 22.14 -3.65
N ASN A 134 14.23 23.32 -3.79
CA ASN A 134 14.45 24.42 -2.84
C ASN A 134 13.90 24.10 -1.45
N ILE A 135 12.72 23.48 -1.33
CA ILE A 135 12.18 23.05 -0.03
C ILE A 135 13.08 21.99 0.61
N LEU A 136 13.49 20.97 -0.14
CA LEU A 136 14.39 19.93 0.35
C LEU A 136 15.73 20.51 0.80
N ARG A 137 16.31 21.43 0.02
CA ARG A 137 17.55 22.14 0.38
C ARG A 137 17.41 22.95 1.66
N ASN A 138 16.30 23.68 1.83
CA ASN A 138 16.03 24.46 3.05
C ASN A 138 15.85 23.57 4.29
N ARG A 139 15.40 22.34 4.10
CA ARG A 139 15.28 21.33 5.16
C ARG A 139 16.57 20.53 5.38
N TYR A 140 17.63 20.78 4.59
CA TYR A 140 18.88 20.01 4.58
C TYR A 140 18.70 18.52 4.25
N GLU A 141 17.71 18.19 3.43
CA GLU A 141 17.33 16.82 3.09
C GLU A 141 17.76 16.48 1.66
N TYR A 142 18.54 15.41 1.51
CA TYR A 142 19.07 14.97 0.22
C TYR A 142 18.48 13.62 -0.18
N ILE A 143 17.64 13.63 -1.22
CA ILE A 143 17.01 12.44 -1.78
C ILE A 143 17.57 12.23 -3.20
N ASP A 144 18.58 11.37 -3.33
CA ASP A 144 19.32 11.12 -4.58
C ASP A 144 18.39 10.99 -5.81
N ARG A 145 17.33 10.19 -5.70
CA ARG A 145 16.37 9.97 -6.78
C ARG A 145 15.58 11.21 -7.23
N ILE A 146 15.38 12.20 -6.35
CA ILE A 146 14.75 13.47 -6.74
C ILE A 146 15.79 14.33 -7.46
N TRP A 147 17.02 14.40 -6.96
CA TRP A 147 18.08 15.21 -7.56
C TRP A 147 18.52 14.68 -8.93
N SER A 148 18.46 13.37 -9.17
CA SER A 148 18.78 12.77 -10.46
C SER A 148 17.87 13.25 -11.60
N VAL A 149 16.65 13.71 -11.30
CA VAL A 149 15.74 14.35 -12.27
C VAL A 149 16.38 15.57 -12.94
N SER A 150 17.29 16.28 -12.25
CA SER A 150 18.03 17.41 -12.82
C SER A 150 18.85 17.01 -14.05
N LEU A 151 19.35 15.78 -14.12
CA LEU A 151 20.11 15.28 -15.26
C LEU A 151 19.22 15.13 -16.50
N VAL A 152 18.00 14.63 -16.30
CA VAL A 152 16.99 14.50 -17.38
C VAL A 152 16.58 15.88 -17.89
N LEU A 153 16.20 16.79 -16.99
CA LEU A 153 15.78 18.15 -17.35
C LEU A 153 16.92 18.98 -17.98
N SER A 154 18.18 18.71 -17.63
CA SER A 154 19.35 19.37 -18.22
C SER A 154 19.68 18.80 -19.60
N GLY A 155 19.48 17.49 -19.81
CA GLY A 155 19.66 16.82 -21.10
C GLY A 155 18.67 17.30 -22.16
N GLU A 156 17.44 17.65 -21.78
CA GLU A 156 16.44 18.22 -22.72
C GLU A 156 16.78 19.65 -23.16
N ALA A 157 17.43 20.44 -22.30
CA ALA A 157 17.76 21.83 -22.57
C ALA A 157 19.12 22.02 -23.27
N GLY A 158 20.03 21.05 -23.14
CA GLY A 158 21.38 21.11 -23.72
C GLY A 158 21.51 20.29 -25.00
N LYS A 159 22.17 20.83 -26.04
CA LYS A 159 22.58 20.08 -27.25
C LYS A 159 23.67 19.02 -26.97
N ASP A 160 23.90 18.64 -25.72
CA ASP A 160 24.94 17.70 -25.34
C ASP A 160 24.36 16.27 -25.26
N GLN A 161 24.64 15.50 -26.31
CA GLN A 161 24.17 14.13 -26.50
C GLN A 161 24.51 13.20 -25.32
N ARG A 162 25.57 13.50 -24.55
CA ARG A 162 25.94 12.71 -23.37
C ARG A 162 24.96 12.88 -22.22
N MET A 163 24.50 14.10 -21.99
CA MET A 163 23.54 14.40 -20.92
C MET A 163 22.17 13.80 -21.23
N GLN A 164 21.79 13.76 -22.51
CA GLN A 164 20.56 13.12 -22.97
C GLN A 164 20.57 11.60 -22.70
N LEU A 165 21.65 10.90 -23.05
CA LEU A 165 21.80 9.47 -22.80
C LEU A 165 21.80 9.11 -21.30
N VAL A 166 22.45 9.94 -20.47
CA VAL A 166 22.43 9.78 -19.02
C VAL A 166 21.02 9.97 -18.46
N GLY A 167 20.29 10.97 -18.97
CA GLY A 167 18.90 11.20 -18.60
C GLY A 167 17.99 10.00 -18.95
N GLU A 168 18.10 9.47 -20.17
CA GLU A 168 17.35 8.30 -20.62
C GLU A 168 17.63 7.06 -19.75
N TYR A 169 18.89 6.82 -19.37
CA TYR A 169 19.26 5.71 -18.50
C TYR A 169 18.61 5.80 -17.10
N VAL A 170 18.67 6.99 -16.47
CA VAL A 170 18.08 7.25 -15.15
C VAL A 170 16.55 7.12 -15.18
N ALA A 171 15.91 7.63 -16.24
CA ALA A 171 14.46 7.50 -16.42
C ALA A 171 14.01 6.03 -16.53
N ASN A 172 14.77 5.20 -17.25
CA ASN A 172 14.46 3.79 -17.45
C ASN A 172 14.68 2.92 -16.20
N GLN A 173 15.68 3.26 -15.37
CA GLN A 173 15.90 2.59 -14.08
C GLN A 173 14.72 2.75 -13.11
N ALA A 174 14.04 3.90 -13.13
CA ALA A 174 12.88 4.17 -12.28
C ALA A 174 11.66 3.29 -12.62
N ILE A 175 11.60 2.73 -13.83
CA ILE A 175 10.49 1.88 -14.30
C ILE A 175 10.77 0.38 -14.00
N ALA A 176 12.03 0.00 -13.86
CA ALA A 176 12.46 -1.41 -13.82
C ALA A 176 12.39 -2.09 -12.45
N GLN A 177 12.16 -1.36 -11.35
CA GLN A 177 12.02 -1.95 -10.00
C GLN A 177 10.55 -2.18 -9.63
N LYS A 178 9.84 -2.95 -10.46
CA LYS A 178 8.48 -3.40 -10.20
C LYS A 178 8.44 -4.89 -9.88
#